data_AF-E1ZCX1-F1
#
_entry.id   AF-E1ZCX1-F1
#
_cell.length_a   1.000
_cell.length_b   1.000
_cell.length_c   1.000
_cell.angle_alpha   90.00
_cell.angle_beta   90.00
_cell.angle_gamma   90.00
#
_symmetry.space_group_name_H-M   'P 1'
#
loop_
_entity.id
_entity.type
_entity.pdbx_description
1 polymer ?
#
loop_
_entity_poly.entity_id
_entity_poly.type
_entity_poly.pdbx_seq_one_letter_code
_entity_poly.pdbx_strand_id
1 'polypeptide(L)'
;MSSRSSGSDSPGSLQSCLGLRIERGESLVQHLESDDYSAISAILLPHGYHFREGSELWDGVKLGRLLGSGMQAKVYRLARHDGAPTGKVIKVNREDLGNKMLNNDMVWVGMHREWRTGTQLRAALQQADGAVPGFMLVADCVLHRDASPSARARFGGMVMGELQGWEVYKRIDVPEFHNIHYVREMLFQVFSALDRAQRKLGFHHADLGMRNIMEHYPRTWEQVPGWARARAEVPVRPGYTCNADGSRLPLGPDIEFKIIDFGIAKFSEKLAQAAGGRESQETMAQLQEMFGTGKRLLFSNERKIKVRMACFGGLSGSRHGSRGSSPRAGRSSTAEEQDEEIRRPERYAATSPPPEALASARHMQSLQRKKKSPIETMHFWHRKGDVFHLLLGIALALDDRVWPQEDIAEVQALISLVHHVTGIRLKASFAEQGEGPERRRFGKLRGCVGRPQVAGDDSDCSYEFGRIKAHAKPYK
;
A
#
# COMPACT_ATOMS: atom_id res chain seq x y z
N MET A 1 57.63 -46.19 -1.08
CA MET A 1 57.21 -45.19 -0.08
C MET A 1 56.60 -44.02 -0.82
N SER A 2 55.26 -43.97 -0.94
CA SER A 2 54.53 -42.87 -1.54
C SER A 2 53.44 -42.43 -0.58
N SER A 3 53.62 -41.23 -0.01
CA SER A 3 52.70 -40.59 0.93
C SER A 3 51.48 -40.06 0.19
N ARG A 4 50.31 -40.66 0.44
CA ARG A 4 49.00 -40.10 0.07
C ARG A 4 48.58 -39.08 1.14
N SER A 5 48.52 -37.81 0.76
CA SER A 5 47.89 -36.75 1.53
C SER A 5 46.37 -36.85 1.44
N SER A 6 45.72 -37.13 2.56
CA SER A 6 44.27 -37.05 2.72
C SER A 6 43.82 -35.59 2.71
N GLY A 7 43.31 -35.13 1.57
CA GLY A 7 42.59 -33.87 1.46
C GLY A 7 41.27 -33.96 2.22
N SER A 8 41.17 -33.26 3.33
CA SER A 8 39.90 -33.04 4.03
C SER A 8 39.10 -32.01 3.25
N ASP A 9 38.14 -32.48 2.44
CA ASP A 9 37.09 -31.66 1.88
C ASP A 9 36.29 -31.03 3.01
N SER A 10 36.59 -29.76 3.27
CA SER A 10 35.83 -28.92 4.18
C SER A 10 34.48 -28.62 3.52
N PRO A 11 33.33 -28.81 4.20
CA PRO A 11 32.04 -28.49 3.61
C PRO A 11 32.00 -26.98 3.31
N GLY A 12 31.73 -26.67 2.04
CA GLY A 12 31.68 -25.32 1.50
C GLY A 12 30.90 -24.37 2.41
N SER A 13 31.65 -23.49 3.07
CA SER A 13 31.11 -22.38 3.84
C SER A 13 30.33 -21.46 2.89
N LEU A 14 29.01 -21.47 3.00
CA LEU A 14 28.07 -20.47 2.43
C LEU A 14 28.36 -19.08 3.02
N GLN A 15 29.46 -18.46 2.56
CA GLN A 15 30.01 -17.21 3.08
C GLN A 15 29.69 -15.98 2.21
N SER A 16 28.74 -16.06 1.28
CA SER A 16 28.31 -14.91 0.48
C SER A 16 26.81 -14.66 0.64
N CYS A 17 26.42 -13.97 1.72
CA CYS A 17 25.11 -13.32 1.76
C CYS A 17 25.32 -11.91 2.30
N LEU A 18 25.40 -10.98 1.33
CA LEU A 18 25.32 -9.52 1.43
C LEU A 18 26.61 -8.81 1.85
N GLY A 19 27.37 -8.36 0.84
CA GLY A 19 28.45 -7.39 1.02
C GLY A 19 27.88 -6.00 1.32
N LEU A 20 27.30 -5.79 2.51
CA LEU A 20 27.02 -4.44 3.00
C LEU A 20 28.34 -3.68 3.09
N ARG A 21 28.43 -2.52 2.43
CA ARG A 21 29.56 -1.60 2.62
C ARG A 21 29.11 -0.54 3.62
N ILE A 22 29.90 -0.36 4.67
CA ILE A 22 29.77 0.80 5.55
C ILE A 22 30.40 1.97 4.78
N GLU A 23 29.58 2.81 4.15
CA GLU A 23 30.08 4.06 3.57
C GLU A 23 30.18 5.09 4.69
N ARG A 24 31.39 5.59 4.93
CA ARG A 24 31.64 6.68 5.85
C ARG A 24 31.65 7.98 5.05
N GLY A 25 30.57 8.73 5.08
CA GLY A 25 30.53 10.04 4.45
C GLY A 25 29.30 10.85 4.83
N GLU A 26 28.14 10.22 4.84
CA GLU A 26 26.87 10.88 5.08
C GLU A 26 26.36 10.59 6.50
N SER A 27 25.92 11.64 7.20
CA SER A 27 25.22 11.51 8.49
C SER A 27 23.80 10.96 8.29
N LEU A 28 23.20 10.35 9.32
CA LEU A 28 21.83 9.84 9.17
C LEU A 28 20.83 10.94 8.81
N VAL A 29 20.98 12.16 9.36
CA VAL A 29 20.10 13.29 9.04
C VAL A 29 20.18 13.67 7.56
N GLN A 30 21.38 13.72 6.98
CA GLN A 30 21.56 13.99 5.55
C GLN A 30 20.92 12.90 4.70
N HIS A 31 21.12 11.63 5.05
CA HIS A 31 20.52 10.50 4.34
C HIS A 31 18.98 10.53 4.38
N LEU A 32 18.39 10.83 5.55
CA LEU A 32 16.93 10.90 5.69
C LEU A 32 16.30 12.09 4.94
N GLU A 33 17.08 13.13 4.70
CA GLU A 33 16.68 14.34 3.97
C GLU A 33 17.04 14.29 2.49
N SER A 34 17.83 13.29 2.09
CA SER A 34 18.10 13.01 0.70
C SER A 34 16.83 12.49 0.02
N ASP A 35 16.52 13.06 -1.14
CA ASP A 35 15.49 12.54 -2.03
C ASP A 35 16.02 11.42 -2.95
N ASP A 36 17.29 11.01 -2.79
CA ASP A 36 17.85 9.85 -3.47
C ASP A 36 17.50 8.55 -2.75
N TYR A 37 16.41 7.93 -3.19
CA TYR A 37 16.00 6.61 -2.72
C TYR A 37 16.41 5.47 -3.67
N SER A 38 17.38 5.73 -4.57
CA SER A 38 17.92 4.69 -5.45
C SER A 38 18.62 3.59 -4.66
N ALA A 39 19.18 3.93 -3.50
CA ALA A 39 19.76 2.99 -2.56
C ALA A 39 18.73 2.40 -1.59
N ILE A 40 18.99 1.16 -1.18
CA ILE A 40 18.29 0.53 -0.06
C ILE A 40 19.25 0.53 1.12
N SER A 41 18.93 1.29 2.15
CA SER A 41 19.74 1.39 3.35
C SER A 41 19.14 0.61 4.51
N ALA A 42 20.01 0.24 5.45
CA ALA A 42 19.64 -0.35 6.72
C ALA A 42 20.14 0.52 7.87
N ILE A 43 19.24 0.86 8.78
CA ILE A 43 19.56 1.55 10.04
C ILE A 43 19.71 0.49 11.12
N LEU A 44 20.93 0.30 11.61
CA LEU A 44 21.17 -0.61 12.73
C LEU A 44 21.02 0.14 14.04
N LEU A 45 20.10 -0.31 14.88
CA LEU A 45 19.87 0.28 16.19
C LEU A 45 20.97 -0.12 17.18
N PRO A 46 21.27 0.75 18.16
CA PRO A 46 22.13 0.40 19.28
C PRO A 46 21.62 -0.86 20.00
N HIS A 47 22.55 -1.58 20.64
CA HIS A 47 22.16 -2.73 21.45
C HIS A 47 21.27 -2.27 22.63
N GLY A 48 20.16 -2.98 22.85
CA GLY A 48 19.19 -2.63 23.91
C GLY A 48 18.41 -1.34 23.65
N TYR A 49 18.35 -0.85 22.40
CA TYR A 49 17.62 0.37 22.08
C TYR A 49 16.12 0.25 22.39
N HIS A 50 15.60 1.18 23.19
CA HIS A 50 14.18 1.26 23.54
C HIS A 50 13.52 2.43 22.83
N PHE A 51 12.44 2.16 22.10
CA PHE A 51 11.68 3.21 21.41
C PHE A 51 10.84 4.01 22.39
N ARG A 52 11.25 5.25 22.64
CA ARG A 52 10.52 6.24 23.45
C ARG A 52 10.57 7.59 22.78
N GLU A 53 9.50 8.38 22.86
CA GLU A 53 9.53 9.77 22.39
C GLU A 53 10.71 10.54 23.02
N GLY A 54 11.40 11.32 22.20
CA GLY A 54 12.61 12.07 22.55
C GLY A 54 13.91 11.28 22.49
N SER A 55 13.88 9.94 22.35
CA SER A 55 15.11 9.14 22.33
C SER A 55 15.90 9.39 21.05
N GLU A 56 17.22 9.57 21.18
CA GLU A 56 18.11 9.76 20.05
C GLU A 56 18.33 8.43 19.33
N LEU A 57 18.01 8.41 18.04
CA LEU A 57 18.25 7.29 17.15
C LEU A 57 19.75 7.26 16.80
N TRP A 58 20.22 8.29 16.07
CA TRP A 58 21.58 8.42 15.53
C TRP A 58 21.85 9.84 15.01
N ASP A 59 23.08 10.35 15.19
CA ASP A 59 23.63 11.55 14.54
C ASP A 59 22.65 12.75 14.48
N GLY A 60 22.07 13.09 15.64
CA GLY A 60 21.13 14.21 15.73
C GLY A 60 19.73 13.93 15.21
N VAL A 61 19.35 12.67 14.96
CA VAL A 61 17.97 12.25 14.67
C VAL A 61 17.38 11.63 15.94
N LYS A 62 16.16 12.07 16.32
CA LYS A 62 15.40 11.61 17.48
C LYS A 62 14.06 11.02 17.05
N LEU A 63 13.53 10.13 17.90
CA LEU A 63 12.11 9.79 17.85
C LEU A 63 11.31 10.99 18.34
N GLY A 64 10.51 11.59 17.48
CA GLY A 64 9.58 12.64 17.83
C GLY A 64 8.30 12.08 18.44
N ARG A 65 7.18 12.73 18.12
CA ARG A 65 5.84 12.36 18.58
C ARG A 65 5.42 10.97 18.07
N LEU A 66 4.77 10.18 18.91
CA LEU A 66 4.04 8.98 18.55
C LEU A 66 2.80 9.38 17.75
N LEU A 67 2.75 8.93 16.50
CA LEU A 67 1.65 9.23 15.58
C LEU A 67 0.54 8.17 15.65
N GLY A 68 0.89 6.93 15.95
CA GLY A 68 -0.06 5.84 16.07
C GLY A 68 0.54 4.59 16.71
N SER A 69 -0.32 3.77 17.31
CA SER A 69 0.04 2.48 17.87
C SER A 69 -1.01 1.47 17.47
N GLY A 70 -0.62 0.46 16.70
CA GLY A 70 -1.45 -0.68 16.36
C GLY A 70 -1.14 -1.91 17.20
N MET A 71 -1.79 -3.01 16.86
CA MET A 71 -1.53 -4.32 17.44
C MET A 71 -0.08 -4.77 17.22
N GLN A 72 0.49 -4.49 16.04
CA GLN A 72 1.80 -5.00 15.65
C GLN A 72 2.94 -4.00 15.85
N ALA A 73 2.66 -2.71 15.66
CA ALA A 73 3.69 -1.70 15.51
C ALA A 73 3.32 -0.37 16.16
N LYS A 74 4.36 0.41 16.48
CA LYS A 74 4.25 1.82 16.83
C LYS A 74 4.86 2.66 15.72
N VAL A 75 4.27 3.81 15.44
CA VAL A 75 4.73 4.76 14.43
C VAL A 75 5.13 6.06 15.11
N TYR A 76 6.39 6.44 14.99
CA TYR A 76 6.91 7.70 15.50
C TYR A 76 7.29 8.61 14.35
N ARG A 77 7.07 9.91 14.51
CA ARG A 77 7.70 10.92 13.65
C ARG A 77 9.21 10.89 13.88
N LEU A 78 10.01 11.04 12.83
CA LEU A 78 11.44 11.30 12.96
C LEU A 78 11.67 12.82 13.00
N ALA A 79 12.48 13.27 13.95
CA ALA A 79 12.78 14.68 14.16
C ALA A 79 14.29 14.88 14.24
N ARG A 80 14.76 16.05 13.83
CA ARG A 80 16.11 16.53 14.09
C ARG A 80 16.31 16.79 15.58
N HIS A 81 17.56 17.02 15.98
CA HIS A 81 17.93 17.28 17.37
C HIS A 81 17.22 18.51 17.95
N ASP A 82 16.95 19.51 17.10
CA ASP A 82 16.22 20.75 17.41
C ASP A 82 14.68 20.57 17.44
N GLY A 83 14.18 19.36 17.14
CA GLY A 83 12.75 19.04 17.09
C GLY A 83 12.07 19.28 15.75
N ALA A 84 12.76 19.83 14.75
CA ALA A 84 12.19 20.01 13.42
C ALA A 84 11.91 18.65 12.75
N PRO A 85 10.78 18.50 12.04
CA PRO A 85 10.44 17.24 11.38
C PRO A 85 11.40 16.94 10.22
N THR A 86 11.75 15.67 10.01
CA THR A 86 12.52 15.24 8.83
C THR A 86 11.63 14.91 7.63
N GLY A 87 10.30 14.97 7.78
CA GLY A 87 9.35 14.47 6.78
C GLY A 87 9.32 12.95 6.67
N LYS A 88 9.89 12.24 7.64
CA LYS A 88 9.90 10.77 7.74
C LYS A 88 9.23 10.30 9.02
N VAL A 89 8.75 9.07 8.98
CA VAL A 89 8.25 8.34 10.13
C VAL A 89 8.96 7.00 10.24
N ILE A 90 9.03 6.45 11.44
CA ILE A 90 9.59 5.13 11.71
C ILE A 90 8.48 4.24 12.29
N LYS A 91 8.22 3.11 11.62
CA LYS A 91 7.28 2.07 12.05
C LYS A 91 8.06 0.90 12.62
N VAL A 92 7.87 0.59 13.89
CA VAL A 92 8.69 -0.38 14.64
C VAL A 92 7.83 -1.43 15.31
N ASN A 93 8.32 -2.67 15.31
CA ASN A 93 7.65 -3.80 15.94
C ASN A 93 7.51 -3.55 17.44
N ARG A 94 6.36 -3.89 18.02
CA ARG A 94 6.24 -3.94 19.48
C ARG A 94 7.04 -5.14 20.01
N GLU A 95 7.80 -4.95 21.08
CA GLU A 95 8.62 -6.01 21.68
C GLU A 95 7.90 -6.80 22.78
N ASP A 96 6.60 -6.55 23.00
CA ASP A 96 5.78 -7.22 23.99
C ASP A 96 5.63 -8.72 23.69
N LEU A 97 5.51 -9.51 24.77
CA LEU A 97 5.50 -10.98 24.70
C LEU A 97 4.37 -11.51 23.80
N GLY A 98 3.22 -10.84 23.80
CA GLY A 98 2.09 -11.17 22.92
C GLY A 98 2.44 -10.99 21.45
N ASN A 99 3.21 -9.96 21.10
CA ASN A 99 3.63 -9.72 19.72
C ASN A 99 4.71 -10.71 19.26
N LYS A 100 5.51 -11.28 20.18
CA LYS A 100 6.42 -12.40 19.84
C LYS A 100 5.65 -13.68 19.46
N MET A 101 4.49 -13.93 20.05
CA MET A 101 3.64 -15.05 19.67
C MET A 101 2.87 -14.78 18.37
N LEU A 102 2.42 -13.55 18.16
CA LEU A 102 1.66 -13.16 16.96
C LEU A 102 2.54 -12.94 15.71
N ASN A 103 3.79 -12.48 15.87
CA ASN A 103 4.76 -12.31 14.77
C ASN A 103 5.48 -13.60 14.38
N ASN A 104 4.87 -14.77 14.63
CA ASN A 104 5.34 -15.98 13.98
C ASN A 104 5.02 -15.85 12.47
N ASP A 105 6.06 -15.82 11.63
CA ASP A 105 5.97 -15.69 10.16
C ASP A 105 4.97 -16.70 9.52
N MET A 106 4.66 -17.76 10.25
CA MET A 106 3.72 -18.80 9.84
C MET A 106 2.23 -18.42 9.98
N VAL A 107 1.88 -17.51 10.91
CA VAL A 107 0.48 -17.19 11.26
C VAL A 107 0.07 -15.81 10.77
N TRP A 108 1.01 -14.85 10.76
CA TRP A 108 0.69 -13.47 10.41
C TRP A 108 1.69 -12.90 9.43
N VAL A 109 1.18 -12.07 8.51
CA VAL A 109 2.03 -11.49 7.50
C VAL A 109 2.90 -10.40 8.14
N GLY A 110 4.19 -10.71 8.30
CA GLY A 110 5.12 -9.88 9.04
C GLY A 110 5.43 -8.55 8.36
N MET A 111 5.70 -7.52 9.17
CA MET A 111 6.09 -6.17 8.74
C MET A 111 7.29 -6.15 7.78
N HIS A 112 8.14 -7.18 7.80
CA HIS A 112 9.21 -7.36 6.81
C HIS A 112 8.68 -7.51 5.38
N ARG A 113 7.55 -8.21 5.18
CA ARG A 113 6.91 -8.34 3.86
C ARG A 113 6.31 -7.02 3.39
N GLU A 114 5.74 -6.24 4.29
CA GLU A 114 5.25 -4.89 3.99
C GLU A 114 6.42 -4.00 3.51
N TRP A 115 7.53 -3.97 4.26
CA TRP A 115 8.73 -3.23 3.88
C TRP A 115 9.25 -3.66 2.50
N ARG A 116 9.36 -4.97 2.27
CA ARG A 116 9.82 -5.54 1.00
C ARG A 116 8.93 -5.10 -0.15
N THR A 117 7.61 -5.24 0.00
CA THR A 117 6.63 -4.86 -1.02
C THR A 117 6.70 -3.37 -1.31
N GLY A 118 6.76 -2.52 -0.27
CA GLY A 118 6.89 -1.08 -0.42
C GLY A 118 8.19 -0.67 -1.12
N THR A 119 9.31 -1.32 -0.80
CA THR A 119 10.60 -1.07 -1.47
C THR A 119 10.56 -1.43 -2.96
N GLN A 120 9.91 -2.56 -3.30
CA GLN A 120 9.73 -2.97 -4.70
C GLN A 120 8.79 -2.01 -5.46
N LEU A 121 7.72 -1.54 -4.82
CA LEU A 121 6.84 -0.50 -5.38
C LEU A 121 7.61 0.79 -5.64
N ARG A 122 8.38 1.28 -4.66
CA ARG A 122 9.23 2.47 -4.79
C ARG A 122 10.18 2.31 -5.97
N ALA A 123 10.99 1.26 -5.99
CA ALA A 123 12.00 1.05 -7.03
C ALA A 123 11.40 0.99 -8.45
N ALA A 124 10.16 0.54 -8.62
CA ALA A 124 9.50 0.46 -9.92
C ALA A 124 8.73 1.72 -10.35
N LEU A 125 8.20 2.47 -9.37
CA LEU A 125 7.22 3.54 -9.60
C LEU A 125 7.75 4.94 -9.26
N GLN A 126 8.91 5.02 -8.62
CA GLN A 126 9.51 6.28 -8.23
C GLN A 126 9.82 7.14 -9.47
N GLN A 127 9.46 8.42 -9.36
CA GLN A 127 9.77 9.45 -10.34
C GLN A 127 11.12 10.10 -10.04
N ALA A 128 11.63 10.92 -10.97
CA ALA A 128 12.95 11.55 -10.86
C ALA A 128 13.07 12.52 -9.66
N ASP A 129 11.94 13.04 -9.18
CA ASP A 129 11.83 13.89 -7.99
C ASP A 129 11.69 13.09 -6.68
N GLY A 130 11.84 11.76 -6.74
CA GLY A 130 11.71 10.87 -5.60
C GLY A 130 10.26 10.51 -5.24
N ALA A 131 9.25 11.11 -5.89
CA ALA A 131 7.86 10.85 -5.58
C ALA A 131 7.44 9.43 -5.99
N VAL A 132 6.52 8.84 -5.22
CA VAL A 132 5.83 7.58 -5.57
C VAL A 132 4.32 7.87 -5.67
N PRO A 133 3.83 8.35 -6.82
CA PRO A 133 2.45 8.82 -6.94
C PRO A 133 1.44 7.73 -6.61
N GLY A 134 0.57 8.01 -5.64
CA GLY A 134 -0.49 7.12 -5.17
C GLY A 134 -0.08 6.03 -4.17
N PHE A 135 1.20 5.94 -3.78
CA PHE A 135 1.65 5.01 -2.73
C PHE A 135 2.43 5.75 -1.65
N MET A 136 2.34 5.25 -0.42
CA MET A 136 3.24 5.70 0.64
C MET A 136 4.67 5.28 0.34
N LEU A 137 5.59 6.23 0.46
CA LEU A 137 7.02 5.97 0.31
C LEU A 137 7.50 5.06 1.45
N VAL A 138 8.04 3.89 1.10
CA VAL A 138 8.73 3.01 2.03
C VAL A 138 10.22 3.10 1.75
N ALA A 139 10.98 3.51 2.76
CA ALA A 139 12.39 3.80 2.65
C ALA A 139 13.25 2.66 3.22
N ASP A 140 13.92 2.92 4.33
CA ASP A 140 14.95 2.05 4.87
C ASP A 140 14.38 0.97 5.78
N CYS A 141 15.12 -0.13 5.94
CA CYS A 141 14.82 -1.07 7.01
C CYS A 141 15.52 -0.67 8.30
N VAL A 142 14.89 -1.01 9.42
CA VAL A 142 15.41 -0.80 10.76
C VAL A 142 15.74 -2.17 11.33
N LEU A 143 16.95 -2.34 11.86
CA LEU A 143 17.46 -3.60 12.38
C LEU A 143 17.78 -3.49 13.86
N HIS A 144 17.38 -4.47 14.66
CA HIS A 144 17.88 -4.64 16.03
C HIS A 144 19.06 -5.57 16.05
N ARG A 145 20.00 -5.30 16.94
CA ARG A 145 21.08 -6.23 17.26
C ARG A 145 20.69 -7.13 18.43
N ASP A 146 20.82 -8.43 18.23
CA ASP A 146 20.67 -9.40 19.32
C ASP A 146 21.83 -9.30 20.33
N ALA A 147 21.54 -9.57 21.60
CA ALA A 147 22.53 -9.66 22.68
C ALA A 147 23.52 -10.83 22.51
N SER A 148 23.23 -11.76 21.59
CA SER A 148 24.02 -12.96 21.37
C SER A 148 25.45 -12.60 20.96
N PRO A 149 26.48 -13.37 21.41
CA PRO A 149 27.86 -13.25 20.92
C PRO A 149 27.97 -13.35 19.39
N SER A 150 27.00 -13.99 18.74
CA SER A 150 26.93 -14.09 17.28
C SER A 150 26.54 -12.78 16.57
N ALA A 151 26.16 -11.73 17.31
CA ALA A 151 25.82 -10.38 16.85
C ALA A 151 24.89 -10.37 15.62
N ARG A 152 23.85 -11.21 15.62
CA ARG A 152 22.88 -11.23 14.54
C ARG A 152 22.00 -9.98 14.59
N ALA A 153 21.71 -9.45 13.41
CA ALA A 153 20.74 -8.38 13.24
C ALA A 153 19.39 -8.97 12.84
N ARG A 154 18.31 -8.54 13.50
CA ARG A 154 16.92 -8.93 13.20
C ARG A 154 16.14 -7.72 12.69
N PHE A 155 15.14 -7.95 11.84
CA PHE A 155 14.26 -6.89 11.37
C PHE A 155 13.46 -6.29 12.55
N GLY A 156 13.60 -4.99 12.76
CA GLY A 156 12.91 -4.21 13.79
C GLY A 156 11.80 -3.32 13.26
N GLY A 157 11.89 -2.93 11.99
CA GLY A 157 10.89 -2.10 11.35
C GLY A 157 11.35 -1.43 10.08
N MET A 158 10.74 -0.30 9.76
CA MET A 158 11.04 0.45 8.55
C MET A 158 10.87 1.96 8.74
N VAL A 159 11.57 2.72 7.91
CA VAL A 159 11.36 4.15 7.72
C VAL A 159 10.42 4.36 6.54
N MET A 160 9.52 5.33 6.64
CA MET A 160 8.52 5.66 5.62
C MET A 160 8.43 7.18 5.45
N GLY A 161 7.89 7.64 4.32
CA GLY A 161 7.53 9.03 4.13
C GLY A 161 6.41 9.43 5.10
N GLU A 162 6.53 10.61 5.70
CA GLU A 162 5.46 11.16 6.53
C GLU A 162 4.27 11.59 5.65
N LEU A 163 3.10 11.04 5.95
CA LEU A 163 1.86 11.45 5.32
C LEU A 163 1.13 12.47 6.21
N GLN A 164 0.98 13.68 5.70
CA GLN A 164 0.20 14.74 6.31
C GLN A 164 -1.27 14.61 5.92
N GLY A 165 -2.12 14.03 6.77
CA GLY A 165 -3.55 13.88 6.49
C GLY A 165 -4.20 12.80 7.34
N TRP A 166 -5.32 12.28 6.86
CA TRP A 166 -6.12 11.28 7.56
C TRP A 166 -6.40 10.07 6.68
N GLU A 167 -6.59 8.92 7.31
CA GLU A 167 -7.21 7.77 6.63
C GLU A 167 -8.59 8.17 6.14
N VAL A 168 -8.92 7.83 4.89
CA VAL A 168 -10.21 8.16 4.28
C VAL A 168 -11.37 7.59 5.10
N TYR A 169 -11.21 6.42 5.69
CA TYR A 169 -12.25 5.84 6.57
C TYR A 169 -12.62 6.75 7.74
N LYS A 170 -11.68 7.53 8.29
CA LYS A 170 -11.95 8.48 9.38
C LYS A 170 -12.73 9.71 8.91
N ARG A 171 -12.93 9.87 7.60
CA ARG A 171 -13.71 10.97 7.01
C ARG A 171 -15.17 10.63 6.81
N ILE A 172 -15.61 9.38 6.91
CA ILE A 172 -16.97 8.99 6.54
C ILE A 172 -18.07 9.74 7.32
N ASP A 173 -17.77 10.13 8.56
CA ASP A 173 -18.71 10.86 9.43
C ASP A 173 -18.58 12.38 9.28
N VAL A 174 -17.54 12.87 8.61
CA VAL A 174 -17.38 14.30 8.36
C VAL A 174 -18.23 14.68 7.14
N PRO A 175 -19.01 15.77 7.20
CA PRO A 175 -19.88 16.17 6.09
C PRO A 175 -19.18 16.24 4.73
N GLU A 176 -17.88 16.47 4.74
CA GLU A 176 -17.08 16.75 3.57
C GLU A 176 -16.71 15.51 2.75
N PHE A 177 -16.79 14.33 3.35
CA PHE A 177 -16.69 13.07 2.60
C PHE A 177 -17.87 12.92 1.63
N HIS A 178 -18.99 13.59 1.87
CA HIS A 178 -20.17 13.64 0.99
C HIS A 178 -20.01 14.65 -0.17
N ASN A 179 -18.78 14.85 -0.66
CA ASN A 179 -18.50 15.61 -1.87
C ASN A 179 -18.12 14.65 -3.00
N ILE A 180 -18.91 14.65 -4.08
CA ILE A 180 -18.71 13.74 -5.20
C ILE A 180 -17.36 13.98 -5.88
N HIS A 181 -16.87 15.22 -5.89
CA HIS A 181 -15.61 15.55 -6.53
C HIS A 181 -14.42 15.08 -5.70
N TYR A 182 -14.50 15.13 -4.37
CA TYR A 182 -13.50 14.54 -3.48
C TYR A 182 -13.44 13.01 -3.70
N VAL A 183 -14.60 12.35 -3.71
CA VAL A 183 -14.68 10.90 -3.92
C VAL A 183 -14.16 10.52 -5.32
N ARG A 184 -14.51 11.30 -6.34
CA ARG A 184 -14.04 11.10 -7.72
C ARG A 184 -12.52 11.27 -7.82
N GLU A 185 -11.97 12.32 -7.22
CA GLU A 185 -10.52 12.59 -7.24
C GLU A 185 -9.76 11.47 -6.52
N MET A 186 -10.23 11.05 -5.35
CA MET A 186 -9.69 9.91 -4.61
C MET A 186 -9.68 8.64 -5.47
N LEU A 187 -10.82 8.28 -6.05
CA LEU A 187 -10.93 7.08 -6.88
C LEU A 187 -10.02 7.17 -8.11
N PHE A 188 -9.95 8.34 -8.75
CA PHE A 188 -9.09 8.55 -9.91
C PHE A 188 -7.61 8.34 -9.56
N GLN A 189 -7.11 8.98 -8.49
CA GLN A 189 -5.72 8.85 -8.08
C GLN A 189 -5.38 7.41 -7.65
N VAL A 190 -6.22 6.79 -6.82
CA VAL A 190 -6.02 5.41 -6.33
C VAL A 190 -6.04 4.41 -7.48
N PHE A 191 -7.01 4.51 -8.40
CA PHE A 191 -7.09 3.58 -9.53
C PHE A 191 -5.95 3.77 -10.51
N SER A 192 -5.54 5.01 -10.77
CA SER A 192 -4.36 5.30 -11.59
C SER A 192 -3.08 4.75 -10.97
N ALA A 193 -2.96 4.75 -9.64
CA ALA A 193 -1.83 4.17 -8.93
C ALA A 193 -1.80 2.64 -9.05
N LEU A 194 -2.96 2.00 -8.85
CA LEU A 194 -3.11 0.54 -9.02
C LEU A 194 -2.78 0.10 -10.44
N ASP A 195 -3.28 0.81 -11.44
CA ASP A 195 -3.01 0.58 -12.86
C ASP A 195 -1.51 0.52 -13.14
N ARG A 196 -0.77 1.57 -12.77
CA ARG A 196 0.69 1.63 -12.94
C ARG A 196 1.39 0.48 -12.22
N ALA A 197 1.00 0.19 -10.97
CA ALA A 197 1.61 -0.90 -10.19
C ALA A 197 1.29 -2.28 -10.76
N GLN A 198 0.09 -2.49 -11.29
CA GLN A 198 -0.34 -3.73 -11.94
C GLN A 198 0.43 -3.96 -13.24
N ARG A 199 0.59 -2.92 -14.07
CA ARG A 199 1.37 -3.04 -15.31
C ARG A 199 2.83 -3.35 -15.07
N LYS A 200 3.45 -2.67 -14.10
CA LYS A 200 4.89 -2.83 -13.85
C LYS A 200 5.23 -4.09 -13.05
N LEU A 201 4.42 -4.44 -12.05
CA LEU A 201 4.77 -5.47 -11.06
C LEU A 201 3.73 -6.58 -10.92
N GLY A 202 2.57 -6.47 -11.56
CA GLY A 202 1.43 -7.33 -11.27
C GLY A 202 1.01 -7.19 -9.81
N PHE A 203 1.09 -5.98 -9.26
CA PHE A 203 0.75 -5.68 -7.88
C PHE A 203 -0.73 -5.95 -7.58
N HIS A 204 -0.98 -6.56 -6.43
CA HIS A 204 -2.30 -6.87 -5.91
C HIS A 204 -2.30 -6.54 -4.41
N HIS A 205 -3.10 -5.56 -3.98
CA HIS A 205 -3.09 -5.13 -2.58
C HIS A 205 -3.66 -6.21 -1.65
N ALA A 206 -4.64 -6.97 -2.16
CA ALA A 206 -5.42 -8.00 -1.45
C ALA A 206 -6.28 -7.51 -0.26
N ASP A 207 -6.16 -6.24 0.14
CA ASP A 207 -6.92 -5.63 1.25
C ASP A 207 -7.18 -4.14 1.07
N LEU A 208 -7.44 -3.70 -0.16
CA LEU A 208 -7.64 -2.27 -0.41
C LEU A 208 -9.07 -1.86 -0.04
N GLY A 209 -9.20 -1.21 1.12
CA GLY A 209 -10.41 -0.52 1.56
C GLY A 209 -10.10 0.91 2.00
N MET A 210 -11.12 1.67 2.41
CA MET A 210 -10.97 3.09 2.82
C MET A 210 -9.99 3.29 3.99
N ARG A 211 -9.74 2.27 4.82
CA ARG A 211 -8.74 2.30 5.90
C ARG A 211 -7.29 2.29 5.40
N ASN A 212 -7.07 1.79 4.18
CA ASN A 212 -5.76 1.63 3.56
C ASN A 212 -5.52 2.69 2.48
N ILE A 213 -6.26 3.79 2.54
CA ILE A 213 -6.08 4.99 1.73
C ILE A 213 -5.96 6.16 2.69
N MET A 214 -4.87 6.90 2.56
CA MET A 214 -4.58 8.06 3.39
C MET A 214 -4.52 9.31 2.53
N GLU A 215 -5.19 10.37 2.97
CA GLU A 215 -4.97 11.71 2.44
C GLU A 215 -3.55 12.15 2.73
N HIS A 216 -2.96 12.86 1.78
CA HIS A 216 -1.69 13.50 1.94
C HIS A 216 -1.76 14.90 1.34
N TYR A 217 -1.35 15.89 2.12
CA TYR A 217 -1.17 17.26 1.66
C TYR A 217 0.34 17.51 1.56
N PRO A 218 0.95 17.40 0.37
CA PRO A 218 2.38 17.69 0.19
C PRO A 218 2.73 19.12 0.59
N ARG A 219 1.76 20.02 0.45
CA ARG A 219 1.84 21.42 0.85
C ARG A 219 0.62 21.80 1.66
N THR A 220 0.83 22.42 2.82
CA THR A 220 -0.24 22.99 3.64
C THR A 220 -0.57 24.40 3.17
N TRP A 221 -1.75 24.91 3.55
CA TRP A 221 -2.14 26.28 3.21
C TRP A 221 -1.15 27.29 3.78
N GLU A 222 -0.68 27.12 5.00
CA GLU A 222 0.27 28.03 5.67
C GLU A 222 1.59 28.20 4.88
N GLN A 223 1.95 27.21 4.06
CA GLN A 223 3.13 27.23 3.22
C GLN A 223 2.92 27.96 1.89
N VAL A 224 1.68 28.32 1.53
CA VAL A 224 1.36 29.08 0.32
C VAL A 224 1.59 30.57 0.58
N PRO A 225 2.40 31.28 -0.23
CA PRO A 225 2.52 32.73 -0.11
C PRO A 225 1.15 33.41 -0.25
N GLY A 226 0.76 34.23 0.74
CA GLY A 226 -0.55 34.90 0.74
C GLY A 226 -1.74 33.97 1.01
N TRP A 227 -1.52 32.82 1.65
CA TRP A 227 -2.54 31.78 1.85
C TRP A 227 -3.88 32.24 2.37
N ALA A 228 -3.95 33.25 3.24
CA ALA A 228 -5.21 33.75 3.76
C ALA A 228 -6.12 34.27 2.63
N ARG A 229 -5.52 34.99 1.67
CA ARG A 229 -6.20 35.48 0.47
C ARG A 229 -6.48 34.35 -0.50
N ALA A 230 -5.50 33.50 -0.80
CA ALA A 230 -5.68 32.37 -1.71
C ALA A 230 -6.80 31.43 -1.24
N ARG A 231 -6.82 31.10 0.06
CA ARG A 231 -7.89 30.32 0.70
C ARG A 231 -9.25 31.03 0.65
N ALA A 232 -9.27 32.36 0.61
CA ALA A 232 -10.49 33.16 0.45
C ALA A 232 -11.03 33.25 -0.96
N GLU A 233 -10.15 33.08 -1.95
CA GLU A 233 -10.50 33.07 -3.37
C GLU A 233 -10.96 31.69 -3.86
N VAL A 234 -10.68 30.60 -3.12
CA VAL A 234 -11.20 29.26 -3.45
C VAL A 234 -12.73 29.32 -3.49
N PRO A 235 -13.37 29.02 -4.65
CA PRO A 235 -14.81 29.09 -4.78
C PRO A 235 -15.49 28.25 -3.72
N VAL A 236 -16.48 28.85 -3.03
CA VAL A 236 -17.37 28.10 -2.15
C VAL A 236 -18.29 27.25 -3.01
N ARG A 237 -17.85 26.04 -3.36
CA ARG A 237 -18.77 25.03 -3.91
C ARG A 237 -19.26 24.15 -2.75
N PRO A 238 -20.57 23.91 -2.64
CA PRO A 238 -21.11 22.88 -1.75
C PRO A 238 -20.30 21.59 -1.87
N GLY A 239 -19.88 21.01 -0.75
CA GLY A 239 -18.99 19.86 -0.72
C GLY A 239 -17.50 20.15 -0.92
N TYR A 240 -17.09 21.17 -1.69
CA TYR A 240 -15.66 21.46 -1.92
C TYR A 240 -14.99 22.22 -0.77
N THR A 241 -15.76 22.96 0.02
CA THR A 241 -15.16 23.89 0.98
C THR A 241 -15.92 24.12 2.26
N CYS A 242 -17.08 23.54 2.56
CA CYS A 242 -17.79 23.92 3.78
C CYS A 242 -18.23 22.73 4.63
N ASN A 243 -17.75 22.72 5.87
CA ASN A 243 -18.39 22.04 6.97
C ASN A 243 -19.82 22.53 7.18
N ALA A 244 -20.62 21.75 7.91
CA ALA A 244 -21.97 22.14 8.34
C ALA A 244 -21.98 23.42 9.22
N ASP A 245 -20.83 23.79 9.80
CA ASP A 245 -20.62 25.00 10.59
C ASP A 245 -20.07 26.20 9.78
N GLY A 246 -19.92 26.04 8.46
CA GLY A 246 -19.37 27.06 7.56
C GLY A 246 -17.84 27.17 7.55
N SER A 247 -17.13 26.36 8.35
CA SER A 247 -15.66 26.33 8.33
C SER A 247 -15.14 25.71 7.03
N ARG A 248 -14.04 26.28 6.52
CA ARG A 248 -13.51 25.91 5.22
C ARG A 248 -12.82 24.55 5.23
N LEU A 249 -13.14 23.64 4.30
CA LEU A 249 -12.27 22.51 4.01
C LEU A 249 -10.91 23.04 3.60
N PRO A 250 -9.82 22.62 4.25
CA PRO A 250 -8.54 22.61 3.60
C PRO A 250 -8.52 21.33 2.76
N LEU A 251 -9.21 21.31 1.61
CA LEU A 251 -8.54 20.67 0.49
C LEU A 251 -7.30 21.55 0.34
N GLY A 252 -6.14 21.05 0.74
CA GLY A 252 -4.88 21.77 0.59
C GLY A 252 -4.75 22.33 -0.84
N PRO A 253 -3.82 23.25 -1.08
CA PRO A 253 -3.50 23.65 -2.46
C PRO A 253 -3.33 22.43 -3.38
N ASP A 254 -2.80 21.34 -2.82
CA ASP A 254 -2.59 20.05 -3.45
C ASP A 254 -3.08 18.93 -2.50
N ILE A 255 -4.01 18.09 -2.93
CA ILE A 255 -4.43 16.86 -2.22
C ILE A 255 -4.01 15.63 -3.00
N GLU A 256 -3.38 14.69 -2.30
CA GLU A 256 -3.02 13.39 -2.81
C GLU A 256 -3.67 12.27 -1.99
N PHE A 257 -3.92 11.14 -2.65
CA PHE A 257 -4.38 9.92 -1.99
C PHE A 257 -3.32 8.83 -2.12
N LYS A 258 -2.82 8.36 -0.98
CA LYS A 258 -1.77 7.35 -0.91
C LYS A 258 -2.34 6.03 -0.41
N ILE A 259 -2.06 4.96 -1.14
CA ILE A 259 -2.31 3.60 -0.69
C ILE A 259 -1.25 3.24 0.36
N ILE A 260 -1.69 2.69 1.48
CA ILE A 260 -0.87 2.31 2.65
C ILE A 260 -1.10 0.84 3.04
N ASP A 261 -0.27 0.31 3.93
CA ASP A 261 -0.36 -1.04 4.51
C ASP A 261 -0.32 -2.18 3.47
N PHE A 262 0.89 -2.48 3.01
CA PHE A 262 1.15 -3.53 2.02
C PHE A 262 1.37 -4.91 2.63
N GLY A 263 1.00 -5.12 3.90
CA GLY A 263 1.30 -6.35 4.63
C GLY A 263 0.95 -7.59 3.83
N ILE A 264 -0.30 -7.70 3.38
CA ILE A 264 -0.78 -8.91 2.69
C ILE A 264 -0.69 -8.86 1.16
N ALA A 265 -0.15 -7.78 0.60
CA ALA A 265 -0.07 -7.55 -0.84
C ALA A 265 0.83 -8.59 -1.55
N LYS A 266 0.54 -8.84 -2.82
CA LYS A 266 1.16 -9.87 -3.65
C LYS A 266 1.56 -9.30 -5.01
N PHE A 267 2.62 -9.87 -5.58
CA PHE A 267 2.97 -9.66 -6.98
C PHE A 267 2.59 -10.92 -7.77
N SER A 268 2.01 -10.73 -8.95
CA SER A 268 1.59 -11.82 -9.83
C SER A 268 2.14 -11.58 -11.23
N GLU A 269 3.06 -12.43 -11.66
CA GLU A 269 3.62 -12.36 -13.01
C GLU A 269 2.53 -12.46 -14.09
N LYS A 270 1.52 -13.31 -13.89
CA LYS A 270 0.35 -13.41 -14.78
C LYS A 270 -0.40 -12.09 -14.88
N LEU A 271 -0.60 -11.40 -13.75
CA LEU A 271 -1.25 -10.09 -13.74
C LEU A 271 -0.38 -9.04 -14.44
N ALA A 272 0.93 -9.05 -14.19
CA ALA A 272 1.88 -8.14 -14.80
C ALA A 272 1.92 -8.30 -16.33
N GLN A 273 1.97 -9.55 -16.81
CA GLN A 273 1.91 -9.87 -18.24
C GLN A 273 0.57 -9.46 -18.86
N ALA A 274 -0.55 -9.70 -18.17
CA ALA A 274 -1.87 -9.30 -18.64
C ALA A 274 -2.07 -7.77 -18.66
N ALA A 275 -1.40 -7.05 -17.78
CA ALA A 275 -1.54 -5.61 -17.62
C ALA A 275 -0.54 -4.80 -18.47
N GLY A 276 0.76 -5.08 -18.34
CA GLY A 276 1.85 -4.31 -18.94
C GLY A 276 2.65 -5.05 -20.01
N GLY A 277 2.46 -6.36 -20.19
CA GLY A 277 3.21 -7.13 -21.18
C GLY A 277 4.72 -7.07 -20.95
N ARG A 278 5.48 -6.57 -21.94
CA ARG A 278 6.96 -6.50 -21.89
C ARG A 278 7.50 -5.57 -20.80
N GLU A 279 6.82 -4.45 -20.53
CA GLU A 279 7.24 -3.46 -19.52
C GLU A 279 7.45 -4.12 -18.14
N SER A 280 6.58 -5.08 -17.80
CA SER A 280 6.68 -5.82 -16.54
C SER A 280 7.94 -6.68 -16.44
N GLN A 281 8.37 -7.30 -17.54
CA GLN A 281 9.52 -8.21 -17.56
C GLN A 281 10.81 -7.43 -17.35
N GLU A 282 10.95 -6.28 -18.03
CA GLU A 282 12.09 -5.37 -17.88
C GLU A 282 12.17 -4.83 -16.45
N THR A 283 11.04 -4.37 -15.91
CA THR A 283 10.98 -3.88 -14.52
C THR A 283 11.38 -4.97 -13.53
N MET A 284 10.87 -6.19 -13.68
CA MET A 284 11.18 -7.30 -12.78
C MET A 284 12.65 -7.74 -12.89
N ALA A 285 13.24 -7.70 -14.08
CA ALA A 285 14.66 -7.97 -14.28
C ALA A 285 15.52 -6.90 -13.58
N GLN A 286 15.18 -5.62 -13.75
CA GLN A 286 15.86 -4.52 -13.08
C GLN A 286 15.78 -4.64 -11.55
N LEU A 287 14.62 -5.02 -11.01
CA LEU A 287 14.49 -5.27 -9.57
C LEU A 287 15.34 -6.46 -9.13
N GLN A 288 15.34 -7.57 -9.87
CA GLN A 288 16.18 -8.72 -9.53
C GLN A 288 17.67 -8.36 -9.52
N GLU A 289 18.11 -7.54 -10.48
CA GLU A 289 19.47 -6.99 -10.49
C GLU A 289 19.70 -6.11 -9.28
N MET A 290 18.87 -5.08 -9.04
CA MET A 290 19.01 -4.15 -7.91
C MET A 290 19.05 -4.88 -6.56
N PHE A 291 18.17 -5.86 -6.33
CA PHE A 291 18.17 -6.63 -5.09
C PHE A 291 19.29 -7.70 -5.05
N GLY A 292 19.81 -8.15 -6.19
CA GLY A 292 20.88 -9.14 -6.29
C GLY A 292 22.28 -8.54 -6.17
N THR A 293 22.52 -7.38 -6.77
CA THR A 293 23.84 -6.76 -6.95
C THR A 293 23.94 -5.36 -6.34
N GLY A 294 22.82 -4.74 -5.97
CA GLY A 294 22.77 -3.35 -5.54
C GLY A 294 23.67 -3.05 -4.34
N LYS A 295 24.22 -1.83 -4.33
CA LYS A 295 24.90 -1.26 -3.17
C LYS A 295 23.93 -1.19 -2.00
N ARG A 296 24.40 -1.58 -0.82
CA ARG A 296 23.59 -1.58 0.40
C ARG A 296 24.38 -0.86 1.47
N LEU A 297 23.80 0.20 1.98
CA LEU A 297 24.39 1.06 2.99
C LEU A 297 23.95 0.60 4.38
N LEU A 298 24.90 0.58 5.31
CA LEU A 298 24.66 0.27 6.71
C LEU A 298 25.09 1.44 7.58
N PHE A 299 24.12 2.07 8.25
CA PHE A 299 24.39 3.11 9.25
C PHE A 299 24.65 2.46 10.61
N SER A 300 25.85 2.68 11.17
CA SER A 300 26.30 2.13 12.46
C SER A 300 27.56 2.85 12.97
N ASN A 301 27.68 3.07 14.29
CA ASN A 301 28.92 3.56 14.93
C ASN A 301 30.05 2.52 14.94
N GLU A 302 29.75 1.25 14.65
CA GLU A 302 30.72 0.17 14.82
C GLU A 302 31.40 -0.22 13.50
N ARG A 303 32.73 -0.39 13.58
CA ARG A 303 33.57 -0.61 12.40
C ARG A 303 33.41 -1.99 11.75
N LYS A 304 32.76 -2.95 12.42
CA LYS A 304 32.69 -4.36 11.97
C LYS A 304 31.41 -5.05 12.43
N ILE A 305 30.41 -5.15 11.56
CA ILE A 305 29.20 -5.93 11.81
C ILE A 305 28.95 -6.86 10.64
N LYS A 306 28.78 -8.15 10.93
CA LYS A 306 28.40 -9.16 9.93
C LYS A 306 26.88 -9.26 9.90
N VAL A 307 26.26 -8.49 9.01
CA VAL A 307 24.82 -8.59 8.80
C VAL A 307 24.54 -9.75 7.85
N ARG A 308 24.00 -10.85 8.38
CA ARG A 308 23.31 -11.85 7.56
C ARG A 308 21.83 -11.50 7.57
N MET A 309 21.35 -10.76 6.56
CA MET A 309 19.94 -10.94 6.21
C MET A 309 19.87 -12.23 5.39
N ALA A 310 18.99 -13.15 5.77
CA ALA A 310 18.65 -14.27 4.91
C ALA A 310 18.11 -13.68 3.59
N CYS A 311 18.90 -13.75 2.52
CA CYS A 311 18.53 -13.21 1.23
C CYS A 311 17.25 -13.88 0.75
N PHE A 312 16.24 -13.05 0.45
CA PHE A 312 15.38 -13.12 -0.74
C PHE A 312 15.22 -14.50 -1.40
N GLY A 313 14.79 -15.50 -0.62
CA GLY A 313 14.52 -16.84 -1.14
C GLY A 313 13.34 -16.79 -2.09
N GLY A 314 13.63 -16.70 -3.40
CA GLY A 314 12.74 -16.96 -4.53
C GLY A 314 11.48 -16.11 -4.64
N LEU A 315 11.47 -15.18 -5.61
CA LEU A 315 10.22 -14.80 -6.29
C LEU A 315 9.62 -15.96 -7.10
N SER A 316 10.24 -17.14 -7.08
CA SER A 316 9.70 -18.36 -7.67
C SER A 316 8.42 -18.72 -6.95
N GLY A 317 7.29 -18.43 -7.61
CA GLY A 317 5.96 -18.84 -7.17
C GLY A 317 5.98 -20.29 -6.72
N SER A 318 5.25 -20.54 -5.64
CA SER A 318 4.89 -21.85 -5.10
C SER A 318 4.88 -22.90 -6.20
N ARG A 319 5.96 -23.68 -6.33
CA ARG A 319 6.00 -24.82 -7.25
C ARG A 319 4.88 -25.76 -6.80
N HIS A 320 3.78 -25.78 -7.55
CA HIS A 320 2.84 -26.88 -7.45
C HIS A 320 3.64 -28.17 -7.66
N GLY A 321 3.57 -29.06 -6.67
CA GLY A 321 4.32 -30.29 -6.64
C GLY A 321 4.01 -31.12 -7.87
N SER A 322 4.92 -31.12 -8.83
CA SER A 322 5.06 -32.23 -9.77
C SER A 322 5.41 -33.45 -8.92
N ARG A 323 4.41 -34.31 -8.68
CA ARG A 323 4.60 -35.65 -8.13
C ARG A 323 5.58 -36.38 -9.05
N GLY A 324 6.82 -36.54 -8.59
CA GLY A 324 7.79 -37.45 -9.17
C GLY A 324 7.37 -38.88 -8.82
N SER A 325 6.98 -39.64 -9.83
CA SER A 325 6.76 -41.08 -9.76
C SER A 325 8.12 -41.77 -9.74
N SER A 326 8.50 -42.38 -8.61
CA SER A 326 9.59 -43.38 -8.60
C SER A 326 9.05 -44.74 -9.02
N PRO A 327 9.80 -45.52 -9.82
CA PRO A 327 9.41 -46.86 -10.22
C PRO A 327 9.72 -47.84 -9.07
N ARG A 328 8.72 -48.60 -8.62
CA ARG A 328 8.94 -49.73 -7.71
C ARG A 328 8.57 -51.02 -8.44
N ALA A 329 9.58 -51.88 -8.59
CA ALA A 329 9.46 -53.20 -9.16
C ALA A 329 8.74 -54.17 -8.20
N GLY A 330 7.88 -55.01 -8.77
CA GLY A 330 7.59 -56.37 -8.32
C GLY A 330 6.50 -56.56 -7.27
N ARG A 331 5.31 -57.02 -7.71
CA ARG A 331 4.78 -58.36 -7.39
C ARG A 331 3.47 -58.63 -8.12
N SER A 332 3.33 -59.87 -8.57
CA SER A 332 2.19 -60.41 -9.30
C SER A 332 1.11 -60.91 -8.34
N SER A 333 -0.15 -60.80 -8.77
CA SER A 333 -1.16 -61.88 -8.72
C SER A 333 -2.54 -61.36 -9.16
N THR A 334 -3.15 -62.11 -10.08
CA THR A 334 -4.61 -62.33 -10.33
C THR A 334 -5.44 -61.10 -10.73
N ALA A 335 -5.76 -60.91 -12.01
CA ALA A 335 -6.79 -61.63 -12.81
C ALA A 335 -8.21 -61.10 -12.53
N GLU A 336 -8.89 -60.76 -13.62
CA GLU A 336 -10.32 -60.42 -13.77
C GLU A 336 -10.76 -58.99 -13.40
N GLU A 337 -10.61 -58.08 -14.37
CA GLU A 337 -11.70 -57.16 -14.79
C GLU A 337 -11.31 -56.53 -16.14
N GLN A 338 -11.83 -57.13 -17.21
CA GLN A 338 -11.88 -56.54 -18.55
C GLN A 338 -13.20 -55.78 -18.70
N ASP A 339 -13.17 -54.80 -19.61
CA ASP A 339 -14.30 -54.13 -20.26
C ASP A 339 -15.01 -52.98 -19.53
N GLU A 340 -14.47 -51.77 -19.69
CA GLU A 340 -15.28 -50.62 -20.14
C GLU A 340 -14.38 -49.48 -20.67
N GLU A 341 -13.77 -49.71 -21.84
CA GLU A 341 -13.14 -48.63 -22.62
C GLU A 341 -14.25 -47.84 -23.34
N ILE A 342 -14.70 -46.78 -22.68
CA ILE A 342 -15.64 -45.79 -23.22
C ILE A 342 -15.05 -45.19 -24.49
N ARG A 343 -15.60 -45.61 -25.63
CA ARG A 343 -15.44 -45.01 -26.96
C ARG A 343 -15.66 -43.50 -26.88
N ARG A 344 -14.57 -42.72 -26.93
CA ARG A 344 -14.65 -41.30 -27.28
C ARG A 344 -15.03 -41.19 -28.76
N PRO A 345 -16.11 -40.46 -29.11
CA PRO A 345 -16.40 -40.19 -30.51
C PRO A 345 -15.27 -39.35 -31.09
N GLU A 346 -14.73 -39.80 -32.23
CA GLU A 346 -13.93 -38.95 -33.11
C GLU A 346 -14.73 -37.67 -33.38
N ARG A 347 -14.27 -36.55 -32.82
CA ARG A 347 -14.84 -35.25 -33.14
C ARG A 347 -14.64 -35.03 -34.63
N TYR A 348 -15.76 -34.88 -35.33
CA TYR A 348 -15.83 -34.39 -36.70
C TYR A 348 -14.78 -33.32 -36.95
N ALA A 349 -13.90 -33.54 -37.93
CA ALA A 349 -13.08 -32.51 -38.51
C ALA A 349 -14.03 -31.45 -39.06
N ALA A 350 -14.22 -30.36 -38.30
CA ALA A 350 -15.01 -29.23 -38.75
C ALA A 350 -14.30 -28.66 -39.98
N THR A 351 -14.95 -28.78 -41.14
CA THR A 351 -14.57 -28.09 -42.36
C THR A 351 -14.41 -26.62 -42.04
N SER A 352 -13.22 -26.07 -42.31
CA SER A 352 -12.95 -24.64 -42.12
C SER A 352 -14.06 -23.83 -42.79
N PRO A 353 -14.67 -22.86 -42.09
CA PRO A 353 -15.76 -22.08 -42.65
C PRO A 353 -15.27 -21.37 -43.92
N PRO A 354 -16.11 -21.26 -44.96
CA PRO A 354 -15.74 -20.60 -46.20
C PRO A 354 -15.28 -19.16 -45.92
N PRO A 355 -14.31 -18.62 -46.69
CA PRO A 355 -13.71 -17.31 -46.44
C PRO A 355 -14.73 -16.16 -46.30
N GLU A 356 -15.86 -16.28 -46.97
CA GLU A 356 -16.97 -15.31 -46.92
C GLU A 356 -17.68 -15.29 -45.56
N ALA A 357 -17.82 -16.45 -44.90
CA ALA A 357 -18.38 -16.54 -43.55
C ALA A 357 -17.44 -15.90 -42.51
N LEU A 358 -16.12 -16.00 -42.72
CA LEU A 358 -15.13 -15.31 -41.88
C LEU A 358 -15.14 -13.79 -42.07
N ALA A 359 -15.37 -13.31 -43.30
CA ALA A 359 -15.50 -11.88 -43.59
C ALA A 359 -16.78 -11.29 -42.96
N SER A 360 -17.91 -11.99 -43.08
CA SER A 360 -19.18 -11.57 -42.50
C SER A 360 -19.17 -11.63 -40.95
N ALA A 361 -18.53 -12.64 -40.36
CA ALA A 361 -18.32 -12.73 -38.92
C ALA A 361 -17.42 -11.60 -38.38
N ARG A 362 -16.38 -11.19 -39.13
CA ARG A 362 -15.54 -10.04 -38.77
C ARG A 362 -16.29 -8.71 -38.88
N HIS A 363 -17.18 -8.57 -39.86
CA HIS A 363 -18.02 -7.37 -40.02
C HIS A 363 -19.11 -7.30 -38.93
N MET A 364 -19.75 -8.41 -38.58
CA MET A 364 -20.68 -8.46 -37.43
C MET A 364 -19.97 -8.24 -36.10
N GLN A 365 -18.76 -8.76 -35.89
CA GLN A 365 -17.97 -8.46 -34.70
C GLN A 365 -17.51 -6.99 -34.64
N SER A 366 -17.32 -6.31 -35.77
CA SER A 366 -16.97 -4.88 -35.77
C SER A 366 -18.19 -3.99 -35.47
N LEU A 367 -19.38 -4.36 -35.97
CA LEU A 367 -20.64 -3.68 -35.69
C LEU A 367 -21.18 -3.96 -34.28
N GLN A 368 -20.85 -5.11 -33.69
CA GLN A 368 -21.16 -5.45 -32.30
C GLN A 368 -20.09 -5.02 -31.30
N ARG A 369 -19.17 -4.13 -31.69
CA ARG A 369 -18.35 -3.41 -30.70
C ARG A 369 -19.29 -2.49 -29.92
N LYS A 370 -19.94 -3.07 -28.90
CA LYS A 370 -20.70 -2.36 -27.87
C LYS A 370 -19.88 -1.13 -27.51
N LYS A 371 -20.46 0.05 -27.69
CA LYS A 371 -19.84 1.30 -27.22
C LYS A 371 -19.44 1.01 -25.78
N LYS A 372 -18.14 1.01 -25.52
CA LYS A 372 -17.64 0.76 -24.18
C LYS A 372 -18.39 1.72 -23.28
N SER A 373 -19.03 1.21 -22.23
CA SER A 373 -19.69 2.12 -21.29
C SER A 373 -18.66 3.15 -20.80
N PRO A 374 -19.03 4.38 -20.43
CA PRO A 374 -18.08 5.35 -19.88
C PRO A 374 -17.22 4.77 -18.73
N ILE A 375 -17.76 3.78 -18.00
CA ILE A 375 -17.04 3.00 -16.98
C ILE A 375 -16.02 2.04 -17.59
N GLU A 376 -16.34 1.41 -18.72
CA GLU A 376 -15.40 0.57 -19.47
C GLU A 376 -14.25 1.37 -20.10
N THR A 377 -14.45 2.67 -20.34
CA THR A 377 -13.36 3.60 -20.70
C THR A 377 -12.56 4.08 -19.49
N MET A 378 -13.07 3.91 -18.26
CA MET A 378 -12.39 4.18 -16.99
C MET A 378 -11.77 2.91 -16.35
N HIS A 379 -11.61 1.82 -17.10
CA HIS A 379 -10.98 0.59 -16.59
C HIS A 379 -9.48 0.74 -16.39
N PHE A 380 -9.12 1.34 -15.26
CA PHE A 380 -7.75 1.43 -14.76
C PHE A 380 -7.34 0.16 -13.97
N TRP A 381 -8.23 -0.81 -13.74
CA TRP A 381 -7.93 -2.00 -12.95
C TRP A 381 -8.10 -3.29 -13.73
N HIS A 382 -7.14 -4.20 -13.58
CA HIS A 382 -7.15 -5.51 -14.23
C HIS A 382 -7.88 -6.58 -13.40
N ARG A 383 -8.13 -6.33 -12.10
CA ARG A 383 -8.86 -7.23 -11.21
C ARG A 383 -9.88 -6.46 -10.37
N LYS A 384 -11.16 -6.83 -10.49
CA LYS A 384 -12.25 -6.26 -9.68
C LYS A 384 -12.00 -6.39 -8.17
N GLY A 385 -11.36 -7.49 -7.74
CA GLY A 385 -11.10 -7.77 -6.33
C GLY A 385 -10.24 -6.71 -5.62
N ASP A 386 -9.35 -6.01 -6.34
CA ASP A 386 -8.55 -4.93 -5.74
C ASP A 386 -9.39 -3.70 -5.40
N VAL A 387 -10.41 -3.40 -6.19
CA VAL A 387 -11.23 -2.19 -5.99
C VAL A 387 -12.56 -2.48 -5.29
N PHE A 388 -12.91 -3.77 -5.14
CA PHE A 388 -14.19 -4.21 -4.59
C PHE A 388 -14.41 -3.71 -3.17
N HIS A 389 -13.47 -3.95 -2.26
CA HIS A 389 -13.64 -3.57 -0.84
C HIS A 389 -13.67 -2.04 -0.66
N LEU A 390 -12.91 -1.30 -1.46
CA LEU A 390 -12.97 0.16 -1.49
C LEU A 390 -14.35 0.65 -1.94
N LEU A 391 -14.82 0.21 -3.11
CA LEU A 391 -16.10 0.65 -3.66
C LEU A 391 -17.30 0.17 -2.82
N LEU A 392 -17.19 -0.99 -2.19
CA LEU A 392 -18.18 -1.46 -1.20
C LEU A 392 -18.23 -0.52 0.01
N GLY A 393 -17.07 -0.14 0.56
CA GLY A 393 -17.00 0.82 1.66
C GLY A 393 -17.61 2.17 1.31
N ILE A 394 -17.33 2.68 0.11
CA ILE A 394 -17.91 3.92 -0.41
C ILE A 394 -19.43 3.79 -0.57
N ALA A 395 -19.92 2.67 -1.12
CA ALA A 395 -21.34 2.43 -1.28
C ALA A 395 -22.08 2.48 0.05
N LEU A 396 -21.54 1.84 1.09
CA LEU A 396 -22.14 1.82 2.41
C LEU A 396 -22.13 3.20 3.09
N ALA A 397 -21.09 4.00 2.86
CA ALA A 397 -20.99 5.34 3.44
C ALA A 397 -21.89 6.39 2.74
N LEU A 398 -22.14 6.22 1.44
CA LEU A 398 -22.84 7.19 0.60
C LEU A 398 -24.30 6.82 0.27
N ASP A 399 -24.81 5.69 0.75
CA ASP A 399 -26.18 5.26 0.47
C ASP A 399 -27.22 6.20 1.08
N ASP A 400 -28.29 6.44 0.32
CA ASP A 400 -29.44 7.28 0.69
C ASP A 400 -29.07 8.74 1.00
N ARG A 401 -27.98 9.24 0.42
CA ARG A 401 -27.54 10.64 0.56
C ARG A 401 -28.23 11.58 -0.43
N VAL A 402 -28.35 12.84 -0.02
CA VAL A 402 -28.84 13.95 -0.86
C VAL A 402 -27.64 14.68 -1.44
N TRP A 403 -27.64 14.91 -2.75
CA TRP A 403 -26.58 15.56 -3.50
C TRP A 403 -27.07 16.86 -4.16
N PRO A 404 -26.16 17.79 -4.51
CA PRO A 404 -26.51 18.94 -5.31
C PRO A 404 -27.06 18.54 -6.68
N GLN A 405 -28.07 19.26 -7.18
CA GLN A 405 -28.70 19.01 -8.48
C GLN A 405 -27.68 19.13 -9.63
N GLU A 406 -26.70 20.02 -9.51
CA GLU A 406 -25.63 20.21 -10.49
C GLU A 406 -24.70 18.99 -10.64
N ASP A 407 -24.65 18.11 -9.64
CA ASP A 407 -23.74 16.97 -9.56
C ASP A 407 -24.37 15.65 -10.02
N ILE A 408 -25.59 15.69 -10.59
CA ILE A 408 -26.35 14.48 -11.00
C ILE A 408 -25.51 13.56 -11.89
N ALA A 409 -24.81 14.11 -12.89
CA ALA A 409 -24.08 13.29 -13.85
C ALA A 409 -22.93 12.50 -13.19
N GLU A 410 -22.14 13.16 -12.35
CA GLU A 410 -21.04 12.57 -11.60
C GLU A 410 -21.53 11.53 -10.58
N VAL A 411 -22.60 11.83 -9.84
CA VAL A 411 -23.18 10.90 -8.86
C VAL A 411 -23.72 9.65 -9.58
N GLN A 412 -24.41 9.82 -10.71
CA GLN A 412 -24.89 8.68 -11.50
C GLN A 412 -23.73 7.83 -12.06
N ALA A 413 -22.62 8.47 -12.45
CA ALA A 413 -21.42 7.74 -12.88
C ALA A 413 -20.84 6.90 -11.72
N LEU A 414 -20.78 7.46 -10.50
CA LEU A 414 -20.35 6.73 -9.30
C LEU A 414 -21.29 5.56 -8.97
N ILE A 415 -22.61 5.79 -8.97
CA ILE A 415 -23.62 4.74 -8.71
C ILE A 415 -23.43 3.58 -9.68
N SER A 416 -23.26 3.90 -10.97
CA SER A 416 -23.09 2.89 -12.02
C SER A 416 -21.76 2.13 -11.87
N LEU A 417 -20.68 2.81 -11.49
CA LEU A 417 -19.39 2.19 -11.18
C LEU A 417 -19.50 1.23 -9.98
N VAL A 418 -20.11 1.68 -8.88
CA VAL A 418 -20.34 0.88 -7.68
C VAL A 418 -21.16 -0.36 -8.01
N HIS A 419 -22.26 -0.21 -8.74
CA HIS A 419 -23.09 -1.33 -9.16
C HIS A 419 -22.33 -2.32 -10.07
N HIS A 420 -21.52 -1.82 -11.01
CA HIS A 420 -20.73 -2.66 -11.90
C HIS A 420 -19.69 -3.53 -11.16
N VAL A 421 -19.06 -2.99 -10.12
CA VAL A 421 -18.02 -3.69 -9.36
C VAL A 421 -18.60 -4.56 -8.24
N THR A 422 -19.57 -4.03 -7.50
CA THR A 422 -20.06 -4.64 -6.25
C THR A 422 -21.43 -5.32 -6.38
N GLY A 423 -22.21 -4.99 -7.41
CA GLY A 423 -23.60 -5.40 -7.54
C GLY A 423 -24.58 -4.58 -6.68
N ILE A 424 -24.10 -3.68 -5.81
CA ILE A 424 -24.95 -2.84 -4.96
C ILE A 424 -25.47 -1.64 -5.75
N ARG A 425 -26.76 -1.35 -5.61
CA ARG A 425 -27.38 -0.14 -6.17
C ARG A 425 -27.45 0.94 -5.09
N LEU A 426 -26.55 1.91 -5.17
CA LEU A 426 -26.59 3.13 -4.37
C LEU A 426 -27.87 3.92 -4.66
N LYS A 427 -28.54 4.38 -3.60
CA LYS A 427 -29.63 5.35 -3.67
C LYS A 427 -29.09 6.76 -3.48
N ALA A 428 -29.55 7.68 -4.30
CA ALA A 428 -29.23 9.10 -4.21
C ALA A 428 -30.49 9.92 -4.43
N SER A 429 -30.61 11.00 -3.66
CA SER A 429 -31.60 12.06 -3.88
C SER A 429 -30.87 13.33 -4.31
N PHE A 430 -31.57 14.27 -4.97
CA PHE A 430 -30.99 15.52 -5.43
C PHE A 430 -31.83 16.71 -4.98
N ALA A 431 -31.19 17.85 -4.71
CA ALA A 431 -31.84 19.08 -4.27
C ALA A 431 -31.12 20.31 -4.83
N GLU A 432 -31.87 21.39 -5.05
CA GLU A 432 -31.28 22.67 -5.46
C GLU A 432 -30.55 23.35 -4.28
N GLN A 433 -29.55 24.16 -4.60
CA GLN A 433 -28.78 24.89 -3.60
C GLN A 433 -29.70 25.85 -2.81
N GLY A 434 -29.87 25.60 -1.51
CA GLY A 434 -30.68 26.45 -0.61
C GLY A 434 -31.99 25.83 -0.13
N GLU A 435 -32.45 24.71 -0.68
CA GLU A 435 -33.70 24.04 -0.26
C GLU A 435 -33.61 23.29 1.11
N GLY A 436 -32.59 23.59 1.91
CA GLY A 436 -31.97 22.66 2.85
C GLY A 436 -32.34 22.66 4.35
N PRO A 437 -33.05 23.62 4.98
CA PRO A 437 -33.33 23.48 6.42
C PRO A 437 -34.42 22.44 6.72
N GLU A 438 -35.52 22.46 5.96
CA GLU A 438 -36.72 21.67 6.30
C GLU A 438 -36.64 20.20 5.86
N ARG A 439 -35.80 19.88 4.85
CA ARG A 439 -35.62 18.52 4.33
C ARG A 439 -34.54 17.70 5.04
N ARG A 440 -33.85 18.21 6.07
CA ARG A 440 -32.84 17.47 6.87
C ARG A 440 -33.39 16.24 7.63
N ARG A 441 -34.67 15.90 7.48
CA ARG A 441 -35.29 14.70 8.08
C ARG A 441 -35.02 13.41 7.30
N PHE A 442 -34.54 13.47 6.06
CA PHE A 442 -34.14 12.28 5.30
C PHE A 442 -32.63 12.09 5.37
N GLY A 443 -32.20 10.99 6.01
CA GLY A 443 -30.78 10.65 6.19
C GLY A 443 -30.30 10.60 7.64
N LYS A 444 -31.19 10.58 8.64
CA LYS A 444 -30.84 10.10 9.99
C LYS A 444 -30.43 8.64 9.80
N LEU A 445 -29.12 8.36 9.76
CA LEU A 445 -28.50 7.03 9.69
C LEU A 445 -29.47 6.01 10.32
N ARG A 446 -30.23 5.29 9.49
CA ARG A 446 -31.09 4.21 9.99
C ARG A 446 -30.14 3.27 10.68
N GLY A 447 -30.30 3.16 12.00
CA GLY A 447 -29.33 2.62 12.92
C GLY A 447 -28.48 1.48 12.36
N CYS A 448 -27.19 1.73 12.22
CA CYS A 448 -26.19 0.73 12.58
C CYS A 448 -26.22 0.58 14.11
N VAL A 449 -27.35 0.10 14.64
CA VAL A 449 -27.47 -0.41 16.01
C VAL A 449 -26.76 -1.75 15.99
N GLY A 450 -25.55 -1.78 16.55
CA GLY A 450 -24.74 -2.98 16.68
C GLY A 450 -23.32 -2.80 16.19
N ARG A 451 -22.54 -1.90 16.79
CA ARG A 451 -21.11 -2.16 16.95
C ARG A 451 -21.03 -3.49 17.73
N PRO A 452 -20.36 -4.55 17.26
CA PRO A 452 -19.84 -5.54 18.19
C PRO A 452 -18.95 -4.75 19.15
N GLN A 453 -19.34 -4.67 20.43
CA GLN A 453 -18.40 -4.30 21.47
C GLN A 453 -17.31 -5.37 21.44
N VAL A 454 -16.19 -5.07 20.78
CA VAL A 454 -14.94 -5.74 21.08
C VAL A 454 -14.59 -5.24 22.46
N ALA A 455 -14.79 -6.09 23.48
CA ALA A 455 -14.37 -5.79 24.83
C ALA A 455 -12.86 -5.55 24.84
N GLY A 456 -12.43 -4.32 25.15
CA GLY A 456 -11.03 -4.02 25.44
C GLY A 456 -10.38 -2.78 24.79
N ASP A 457 -11.12 -1.78 24.30
CA ASP A 457 -10.52 -0.54 23.79
C ASP A 457 -11.03 0.70 24.55
N ASP A 458 -10.70 0.76 25.84
CA ASP A 458 -10.79 1.97 26.68
C ASP A 458 -9.49 2.78 26.55
N SER A 459 -9.10 3.12 25.32
CA SER A 459 -8.07 4.13 25.09
C SER A 459 -8.73 5.50 24.94
N ASP A 460 -8.89 6.17 26.08
CA ASP A 460 -9.31 7.57 26.21
C ASP A 460 -8.30 8.48 25.50
N CYS A 461 -8.39 8.60 24.18
CA CYS A 461 -7.67 9.57 23.37
C CYS A 461 -8.51 10.84 23.24
N SER A 462 -8.77 11.52 24.36
CA SER A 462 -9.16 12.93 24.33
C SER A 462 -7.95 13.74 23.87
N TYR A 463 -7.84 13.95 22.55
CA TYR A 463 -6.95 14.97 22.02
C TYR A 463 -7.52 16.34 22.35
N GLU A 464 -7.10 16.90 23.49
CA GLU A 464 -7.25 18.33 23.74
C GLU A 464 -6.48 19.08 22.65
N PHE A 465 -7.23 19.76 21.78
CA PHE A 465 -6.69 20.83 20.96
C PHE A 465 -6.08 21.87 21.89
N GLY A 466 -4.76 22.04 21.80
CA GLY A 466 -4.06 23.14 22.46
C GLY A 466 -4.70 24.47 22.06
N ARG A 467 -5.43 25.08 22.99
CA ARG A 467 -5.74 26.51 22.96
C ARG A 467 -4.41 27.25 22.92
N ILE A 468 -4.06 27.79 21.76
CA ILE A 468 -3.08 28.88 21.65
C ILE A 468 -3.68 30.06 22.42
N LYS A 469 -3.30 30.23 23.69
CA LYS A 469 -3.56 31.45 24.44
C LYS A 469 -2.67 32.54 23.83
N ALA A 470 -3.25 33.37 22.96
CA ALA A 470 -2.66 34.64 22.58
C ALA A 470 -2.57 35.52 23.84
N HIS A 471 -1.41 35.56 24.47
CA HIS A 471 -1.08 36.59 25.44
C HIS A 471 -0.75 37.88 24.68
N ALA A 472 -1.78 38.66 24.34
CA ALA A 472 -1.60 40.08 24.05
C ALA A 472 -1.33 40.79 25.38
N LYS A 473 -0.10 41.22 25.62
CA LYS A 473 0.20 42.21 26.66
C LYS A 473 -0.29 43.57 26.15
N PRO A 474 -1.05 44.34 26.94
CA PRO A 474 -1.30 45.73 26.61
C PRO A 474 0.01 46.52 26.80
N TYR A 475 0.46 47.20 25.76
CA TYR A 475 1.38 48.33 25.92
C TYR A 475 0.59 49.47 26.58
N LYS A 476 1.18 50.02 27.64
CA LYS A 476 0.82 51.34 28.18
C LYS A 476 1.43 52.42 27.33
#